data_AF-A0A142YIY4-F1
#
_entry.id   AF-A0A142YIY4-F1
#
_cell.length_a   1.000
_cell.length_b   1.000
_cell.length_c   1.000
_cell.angle_alpha   90.00
_cell.angle_beta   90.00
_cell.angle_gamma   90.00
#
_symmetry.space_group_name_H-M   'P 1'
#
loop_
_entity.id
_entity.type
_entity.pdbx_description
1 polymer ?
#
loop_
_entity_poly.entity_id
_entity_poly.type
_entity_poly.pdbx_seq_one_letter_code
_entity_poly.pdbx_strand_id
1 'polypeptide(L)'
;MDSLGLPWLWAQATGIGAAASPGATAFLALRRWCGSLTLTPSRPVPEWDVVWILAAAPALLVLLAAVFQGPGATLRQLLDVPGHARLIREGVTRVWRAGRMVTILLAFTVLSWTGGLSLEFVTGDAERNRSDLLLLTRSRGPVELVLEHGALAATSPLRDVAGMADNLPLLAAAVAIAFSASAVRPSSWKSSRRPGLRLDHDVPFEEASIWRSAVATCGILYILYRLFAKVAGTGELPVGNCLILEVWIIPSLMLVCDGFILGWVLTELRDGGPADDQAGRIDVWPVLQLMPATCLGCLAALPARYAATTLLLATQHLPTSWMASDLGRFVRWALGPGLVLLQGLSLTMMAVAGIAAWGRGSIREVFHGFGRLLAREGGRLAAVAILSGLGCGALSALAYGVLFLLPPAGWVLSAADSYAHYASLPIGLWTLAALMLLAERSLPTAHLADSPAPLEAEAAPIGDADVDPL
;
A
#
# COMPACT_ATOMS: atom_id res chain seq x y z
N MET A 1 -25.71 -0.23 30.57
CA MET A 1 -25.14 -0.31 29.21
C MET A 1 -23.74 -0.86 29.39
N ASP A 2 -23.66 -2.17 29.53
CA ASP A 2 -22.40 -2.87 29.76
C ASP A 2 -21.57 -2.80 28.48
N SER A 3 -20.35 -2.29 28.65
CA SER A 3 -19.22 -2.20 27.73
C SER A 3 -19.45 -2.67 26.29
N LEU A 4 -19.19 -1.79 25.31
CA LEU A 4 -18.57 -2.16 24.03
C LEU A 4 -17.25 -2.90 24.34
N GLY A 5 -17.36 -4.15 24.77
CA GLY A 5 -16.25 -4.91 25.34
C GLY A 5 -15.14 -5.02 24.31
N LEU A 6 -13.91 -4.80 24.78
CA LEU A 6 -12.71 -5.37 24.16
C LEU A 6 -13.05 -6.77 23.64
N PRO A 7 -12.65 -7.15 22.40
CA PRO A 7 -13.04 -8.43 21.83
C PRO A 7 -12.83 -9.52 22.89
N TRP A 8 -13.90 -10.24 23.25
CA TRP A 8 -13.93 -11.24 24.33
C TRP A 8 -12.72 -12.21 24.26
N LEU A 9 -12.20 -12.41 23.05
CA LEU A 9 -10.95 -13.09 22.71
C LEU A 9 -9.75 -12.71 23.60
N TRP A 10 -9.69 -11.47 24.08
CA TRP A 10 -8.55 -10.88 24.81
C TRP A 10 -8.89 -10.48 26.25
N ALA A 11 -10.15 -10.60 26.69
CA ALA A 11 -10.60 -10.25 28.03
C ALA A 11 -9.94 -11.09 29.16
N GLN A 12 -9.24 -12.16 28.82
CA GLN A 12 -8.46 -12.97 29.77
C GLN A 12 -7.11 -12.34 30.18
N ALA A 13 -6.76 -11.16 29.67
CA ALA A 13 -5.41 -10.59 29.75
C ALA A 13 -5.19 -9.52 30.84
N THR A 14 -6.22 -9.12 31.60
CA THR A 14 -6.21 -7.91 32.45
C THR A 14 -6.04 -8.20 33.96
N GLY A 15 -5.05 -9.01 34.33
CA GLY A 15 -4.57 -9.08 35.71
C GLY A 15 -3.48 -8.03 35.97
N ILE A 16 -3.78 -6.99 36.76
CA ILE A 16 -2.77 -6.02 37.24
C ILE A 16 -1.77 -6.79 38.11
N GLY A 17 -0.58 -7.09 37.56
CA GLY A 17 0.49 -7.82 38.24
C GLY A 17 0.92 -9.15 37.59
N ALA A 18 0.23 -9.61 36.54
CA ALA A 18 0.66 -10.79 35.79
C ALA A 18 1.82 -10.44 34.83
N ALA A 19 2.72 -11.41 34.60
CA ALA A 19 3.73 -11.35 33.53
C ALA A 19 3.09 -10.91 32.20
N ALA A 20 3.86 -10.28 31.30
CA ALA A 20 3.39 -9.77 30.00
C ALA A 20 2.43 -10.78 29.35
N SER A 21 1.13 -10.49 29.41
CA SER A 21 0.12 -11.48 29.05
C SER A 21 0.16 -11.65 27.54
N PRO A 22 0.27 -12.87 27.00
CA PRO A 22 0.32 -13.10 25.55
C PRO A 22 -0.89 -12.49 24.82
N GLY A 23 -2.03 -12.40 25.52
CA GLY A 23 -3.22 -11.75 25.02
C GLY A 23 -3.07 -10.23 24.83
N ALA A 24 -2.43 -9.54 25.77
CA ALA A 24 -2.24 -8.10 25.68
C ALA A 24 -1.27 -7.71 24.56
N THR A 25 -0.18 -8.46 24.36
CA THR A 25 0.78 -8.19 23.29
C THR A 25 0.17 -8.42 21.90
N ALA A 26 -0.59 -9.51 21.73
CA ALA A 26 -1.22 -9.81 20.45
C ALA A 26 -2.36 -8.83 20.13
N PHE A 27 -3.11 -8.40 21.15
CA PHE A 27 -4.09 -7.33 21.00
C PHE A 27 -3.44 -5.99 20.61
N LEU A 28 -2.33 -5.62 21.26
CA LEU A 28 -1.57 -4.41 20.91
C LEU A 28 -1.06 -4.48 19.46
N ALA A 29 -0.53 -5.62 19.04
CA ALA A 29 -0.05 -5.82 17.67
C ALA A 29 -1.16 -5.67 16.64
N LEU A 30 -2.33 -6.30 16.88
CA LEU A 30 -3.50 -6.15 16.02
C LEU A 30 -3.98 -4.70 15.96
N ARG A 31 -4.05 -4.03 17.11
CA ARG A 31 -4.50 -2.64 17.22
C ARG A 31 -3.60 -1.69 16.42
N ARG A 32 -2.27 -1.83 16.54
CA ARG A 32 -1.31 -1.02 15.76
C ARG A 32 -1.39 -1.34 14.27
N TRP A 33 -1.61 -2.59 13.89
CA TRP A 33 -1.80 -2.95 12.50
C TRP A 33 -3.08 -2.35 11.90
N CYS A 34 -4.22 -2.42 12.61
CA CYS A 34 -5.49 -1.84 12.14
C CYS A 34 -5.51 -0.30 12.20
N GLY A 35 -4.83 0.30 13.19
CA GLY A 35 -4.85 1.74 13.44
C GLY A 35 -3.86 2.53 12.59
N SER A 36 -2.61 2.07 12.54
CA SER A 36 -1.49 2.77 11.90
C SER A 36 -0.80 1.99 10.79
N LEU A 37 -1.20 0.74 10.48
CA LEU A 37 -0.45 -0.15 9.58
C LEU A 37 0.97 -0.44 10.09
N THR A 38 1.18 -0.38 11.41
CA THR A 38 2.42 -0.77 12.03
C THR A 38 2.35 -2.21 12.55
N LEU A 39 3.09 -3.11 11.90
CA LEU A 39 3.34 -4.44 12.46
C LEU A 39 4.22 -4.31 13.71
N THR A 40 3.80 -5.01 14.75
CA THR A 40 4.42 -4.99 16.08
C THR A 40 4.51 -6.43 16.59
N PRO A 41 5.50 -6.74 17.45
CA PRO A 41 5.62 -8.09 18.00
C PRO A 41 4.35 -8.52 18.74
N SER A 42 3.84 -9.71 18.40
CA SER A 42 2.55 -10.21 18.91
C SER A 42 2.67 -11.05 20.19
N ARG A 43 3.87 -11.54 20.50
CA ARG A 43 4.17 -12.40 21.64
C ARG A 43 4.98 -11.65 22.70
N PRO A 44 4.97 -12.09 23.97
CA PRO A 44 5.77 -11.51 25.04
C PRO A 44 7.22 -12.02 25.06
N VAL A 45 7.65 -12.73 24.02
CA VAL A 45 9.03 -13.18 23.83
C VAL A 45 9.54 -12.66 22.50
N PRO A 46 10.86 -12.48 22.33
CA PRO A 46 11.40 -12.01 21.08
C PRO A 46 10.97 -12.87 19.88
N GLU A 47 10.44 -12.22 18.83
CA GLU A 47 9.83 -12.88 17.67
C GLU A 47 10.82 -12.98 16.49
N TRP A 48 11.89 -13.76 16.67
CA TRP A 48 12.89 -13.95 15.61
C TRP A 48 12.39 -14.73 14.38
N ASP A 49 11.18 -15.32 14.46
CA ASP A 49 10.47 -15.93 13.33
C ASP A 49 10.35 -14.96 12.13
N VAL A 50 10.25 -13.65 12.39
CA VAL A 50 10.17 -12.62 11.34
C VAL A 50 11.42 -12.61 10.45
N VAL A 51 12.60 -12.91 10.99
CA VAL A 51 13.86 -12.96 10.22
C VAL A 51 13.81 -14.13 9.23
N TRP A 52 13.26 -15.27 9.67
CA TRP A 52 13.04 -16.40 8.78
C TRP A 52 12.02 -16.10 7.70
N ILE A 53 10.95 -15.36 8.03
CA ILE A 53 9.96 -14.90 7.04
C ILE A 53 10.62 -13.98 5.99
N LEU A 54 11.46 -13.04 6.44
CA LEU A 54 12.21 -12.12 5.57
C LEU A 54 13.24 -12.83 4.69
N ALA A 55 13.82 -13.95 5.14
CA ALA A 55 14.70 -14.76 4.32
C ALA A 55 13.91 -15.66 3.35
N ALA A 56 12.82 -16.26 3.85
CA ALA A 56 12.01 -17.22 3.11
C ALA A 56 11.23 -16.57 1.96
N ALA A 57 10.72 -15.35 2.12
CA ALA A 57 9.92 -14.71 1.07
C ALA A 57 10.74 -14.35 -0.19
N PRO A 58 11.91 -13.69 -0.11
CA PRO A 58 12.80 -13.52 -1.26
C PRO A 58 13.33 -14.85 -1.79
N ALA A 59 13.63 -15.83 -0.93
CA ALA A 59 14.04 -17.16 -1.38
C ALA A 59 12.93 -17.84 -2.21
N LEU A 60 11.68 -17.77 -1.76
CA LEU A 60 10.51 -18.25 -2.49
C LEU A 60 10.35 -17.52 -3.82
N LEU A 61 10.55 -16.20 -3.84
CA LEU A 61 10.51 -15.41 -5.07
C LEU A 61 11.63 -15.80 -6.06
N VAL A 62 12.85 -16.09 -5.57
CA VAL A 62 13.96 -16.63 -6.37
C VAL A 62 13.63 -18.02 -6.90
N LEU A 63 13.02 -18.89 -6.10
CA LEU A 63 12.58 -20.21 -6.53
C LEU A 63 11.50 -20.11 -7.61
N LEU A 64 10.49 -19.25 -7.42
CA LEU A 64 9.48 -18.97 -8.42
C LEU A 64 10.12 -18.44 -9.71
N ALA A 65 11.02 -17.46 -9.63
CA ALA A 65 11.75 -16.98 -10.79
C ALA A 65 12.53 -18.12 -11.48
N ALA A 66 13.27 -18.94 -10.74
CA ALA A 66 14.01 -20.08 -11.29
C ALA A 66 13.11 -21.10 -12.02
N VAL A 67 11.88 -21.32 -11.56
CA VAL A 67 10.89 -22.16 -12.25
C VAL A 67 10.48 -21.54 -13.59
N PHE A 68 10.31 -20.21 -13.67
CA PHE A 68 9.82 -19.53 -14.88
C PHE A 68 10.90 -19.20 -15.91
N GLN A 69 12.12 -18.81 -15.50
CA GLN A 69 13.19 -18.39 -16.42
C GLN A 69 14.46 -19.26 -16.36
N GLY A 70 14.50 -20.26 -15.48
CA GLY A 70 15.66 -21.11 -15.23
C GLY A 70 16.62 -20.56 -14.16
N PRO A 71 17.29 -21.43 -13.38
CA PRO A 71 18.09 -21.01 -12.23
C PRO A 71 19.30 -20.15 -12.61
N GLY A 72 19.96 -20.44 -13.74
CA GLY A 72 21.12 -19.69 -14.19
C GLY A 72 20.80 -18.23 -14.58
N ALA A 73 19.67 -18.00 -15.25
CA ALA A 73 19.22 -16.66 -15.59
C ALA A 73 18.81 -15.87 -14.34
N THR A 74 18.09 -16.51 -13.42
CA THR A 74 17.69 -15.91 -12.14
C THR A 74 18.90 -15.49 -11.30
N LEU A 75 19.88 -16.38 -11.11
CA LEU A 75 21.09 -16.04 -10.33
C LEU A 75 21.91 -14.94 -10.99
N ARG A 76 22.04 -14.96 -12.33
CA ARG A 76 22.73 -13.89 -13.06
C ARG A 76 22.08 -12.53 -12.85
N GLN A 77 20.74 -12.48 -12.92
CA GLN A 77 19.99 -11.24 -12.67
C GLN A 77 20.08 -10.80 -11.21
N LEU A 78 19.95 -11.72 -10.25
CA LEU A 78 20.03 -11.44 -8.81
C LEU A 78 21.40 -10.88 -8.39
N LEU A 79 22.46 -11.24 -9.12
CA LEU A 79 23.83 -10.78 -8.88
C LEU A 79 24.26 -9.64 -9.82
N ASP A 80 23.38 -9.12 -10.68
CA ASP A 80 23.64 -8.01 -11.61
C ASP A 80 23.68 -6.66 -10.86
N VAL A 81 24.71 -6.45 -10.03
CA VAL A 81 24.89 -5.22 -9.24
C VAL A 81 24.81 -3.94 -10.09
N PRO A 82 25.46 -3.86 -11.28
CA PRO A 82 25.32 -2.70 -12.16
C PRO A 82 23.87 -2.49 -12.63
N GLY A 83 23.15 -3.58 -12.95
CA GLY A 83 21.73 -3.55 -13.29
C GLY A 83 20.87 -3.03 -12.14
N HIS A 84 21.13 -3.45 -10.91
CA HIS A 84 20.43 -2.94 -9.72
C HIS A 84 20.71 -1.47 -9.47
N ALA A 85 21.96 -1.03 -9.59
CA ALA A 85 22.32 0.39 -9.45
C ALA A 85 21.60 1.26 -10.51
N ARG A 86 21.52 0.77 -11.74
CA ARG A 86 20.77 1.43 -12.82
C ARG A 86 19.27 1.49 -12.50
N LEU A 87 18.68 0.39 -12.03
CA LEU A 87 17.27 0.34 -11.63
C LEU A 87 16.97 1.30 -10.47
N ILE A 88 17.87 1.39 -9.49
CA ILE A 88 17.76 2.35 -8.39
C ILE A 88 17.71 3.78 -8.95
N ARG A 89 18.69 4.14 -9.78
CA ARG A 89 18.78 5.49 -10.37
C ARG A 89 17.56 5.85 -11.20
N GLU A 90 17.10 4.92 -12.05
CA GLU A 90 15.90 5.12 -12.88
C GLU A 90 14.64 5.25 -12.03
N GLY A 91 14.47 4.42 -11.00
CA GLY A 91 13.36 4.49 -10.06
C GLY A 91 13.34 5.83 -9.30
N VAL A 92 14.49 6.26 -8.79
CA VAL A 92 14.66 7.57 -8.12
C VAL A 92 14.31 8.70 -9.08
N THR A 93 14.82 8.66 -10.32
CA THR A 93 14.53 9.69 -11.33
C THR A 93 13.03 9.76 -11.64
N ARG A 94 12.35 8.60 -11.73
CA ARG A 94 10.89 8.55 -11.94
C ARG A 94 10.12 9.18 -10.78
N VAL A 95 10.51 8.88 -9.53
CA VAL A 95 9.91 9.50 -8.33
C VAL A 95 10.13 11.02 -8.33
N TRP A 96 11.34 11.49 -8.65
CA TRP A 96 11.65 12.92 -8.72
C TRP A 96 10.86 13.66 -9.81
N ARG A 97 10.65 13.02 -10.97
CA ARG A 97 9.79 13.58 -12.03
C ARG A 97 8.34 13.72 -11.59
N ALA A 98 7.87 12.85 -10.71
CA ALA A 98 6.57 12.96 -10.04
C ALA A 98 6.60 13.87 -8.79
N GLY A 99 7.51 14.87 -8.74
CA GLY A 99 7.75 15.69 -7.54
C GLY A 99 6.51 16.38 -6.96
N ARG A 100 5.54 16.78 -7.80
CA ARG A 100 4.25 17.33 -7.35
C ARG A 100 3.47 16.32 -6.51
N MET A 101 3.29 15.10 -7.04
CA MET A 101 2.62 14.01 -6.32
C MET A 101 3.37 13.70 -5.02
N VAL A 102 4.70 13.57 -5.07
CA VAL A 102 5.52 13.32 -3.86
C VAL A 102 5.30 14.40 -2.80
N THR A 103 5.27 15.67 -3.19
CA THR A 103 5.03 16.79 -2.28
C THR A 103 3.63 16.73 -1.67
N ILE A 104 2.61 16.43 -2.47
CA ILE A 104 1.22 16.24 -1.99
C ILE A 104 1.19 15.10 -0.97
N LEU A 105 1.72 13.91 -1.32
CA LEU A 105 1.72 12.75 -0.44
C LEU A 105 2.41 13.06 0.89
N LEU A 106 3.60 13.67 0.86
CA LEU A 106 4.32 14.07 2.07
C LEU A 106 3.53 15.08 2.90
N ALA A 107 3.00 16.14 2.27
CA ALA A 107 2.26 17.19 2.98
C ALA A 107 1.00 16.65 3.66
N PHE A 108 0.18 15.88 2.94
CA PHE A 108 -1.03 15.27 3.49
C PHE A 108 -0.71 14.23 4.56
N THR A 109 0.40 13.50 4.42
CA THR A 109 0.85 12.51 5.40
C THR A 109 1.31 13.15 6.69
N VAL A 110 2.18 14.17 6.61
CA VAL A 110 2.61 14.94 7.77
C VAL A 110 1.42 15.64 8.43
N LEU A 111 0.49 16.20 7.66
CA LEU A 111 -0.73 16.82 8.19
C LEU A 111 -1.61 15.81 8.95
N SER A 112 -1.82 14.63 8.36
CA SER A 112 -2.62 13.56 8.98
C SER A 112 -2.02 13.09 10.30
N TRP A 113 -0.70 12.88 10.35
CA TRP A 113 -0.03 12.44 11.56
C TRP A 113 0.05 13.53 12.62
N THR A 114 0.45 14.74 12.25
CA THR A 114 0.53 15.87 13.20
C THR A 114 -0.84 16.16 13.79
N GLY A 115 -1.88 16.17 12.95
CA GLY A 115 -3.27 16.32 13.39
C GLY A 115 -3.73 15.16 14.29
N GLY A 116 -3.38 13.93 13.92
CA GLY A 116 -3.67 12.72 14.71
C GLY A 116 -3.02 12.74 16.10
N LEU A 117 -1.72 13.01 16.17
CA LEU A 117 -0.95 13.14 17.41
C LEU A 117 -1.45 14.30 18.28
N SER A 118 -1.77 15.45 17.66
CA SER A 118 -2.31 16.60 18.40
C SER A 118 -3.68 16.29 19.00
N LEU A 119 -4.53 15.61 18.23
CA LEU A 119 -5.85 15.18 18.72
C LEU A 119 -5.70 14.15 19.84
N GLU A 120 -4.87 13.13 19.64
CA GLU A 120 -4.56 12.10 20.64
C GLU A 120 -3.98 12.70 21.93
N PHE A 121 -3.12 13.71 21.83
CA PHE A 121 -2.60 14.41 22.99
C PHE A 121 -3.69 15.16 23.77
N VAL A 122 -4.68 15.74 23.08
CA VAL A 122 -5.76 16.53 23.70
C VAL A 122 -6.90 15.65 24.23
N THR A 123 -7.27 14.61 23.49
CA THR A 123 -8.47 13.79 23.76
C THR A 123 -8.15 12.38 24.24
N GLY A 124 -6.91 11.93 24.09
CA GLY A 124 -6.50 10.55 24.35
C GLY A 124 -6.07 10.31 25.79
N ASP A 125 -6.08 9.03 26.16
CA ASP A 125 -5.55 8.55 27.42
C ASP A 125 -4.03 8.37 27.31
N ALA A 126 -3.27 9.38 27.73
CA ALA A 126 -1.81 9.36 27.69
C ALA A 126 -1.20 8.17 28.48
N GLU A 127 -1.92 7.64 29.49
CA GLU A 127 -1.47 6.47 30.24
C GLU A 127 -1.60 5.19 29.42
N ARG A 128 -2.56 5.11 28.50
CA ARG A 128 -2.75 3.95 27.62
C ARG A 128 -1.51 3.69 26.76
N ASN A 129 -1.08 4.66 25.96
CA ASN A 129 0.09 4.49 25.09
C ASN A 129 1.40 4.31 25.87
N ARG A 130 1.49 4.93 27.05
CA ARG A 130 2.60 4.70 27.97
C ARG A 130 2.60 3.24 28.44
N SER A 131 1.44 2.71 28.80
CA SER A 131 1.28 1.30 29.21
C SER A 131 1.63 0.33 28.08
N ASP A 132 1.30 0.66 26.83
CA ASP A 132 1.66 -0.14 25.65
C ASP A 132 3.17 -0.16 25.41
N LEU A 133 3.83 1.00 25.54
CA LEU A 133 5.29 1.08 25.49
C LEU A 133 5.94 0.28 26.63
N LEU A 134 5.40 0.36 27.84
CA LEU A 134 5.87 -0.44 28.98
C LEU A 134 5.63 -1.94 28.76
N LEU A 135 4.54 -2.33 28.11
CA LEU A 135 4.26 -3.72 27.77
C LEU A 135 5.31 -4.29 26.81
N LEU A 136 5.69 -3.51 25.78
CA LEU A 136 6.72 -3.90 24.82
C LEU A 136 8.12 -3.99 25.45
N THR A 137 8.46 -3.03 26.32
CA THR A 137 9.79 -2.93 26.95
C THR A 137 9.98 -3.88 28.14
N ARG A 138 8.91 -4.41 28.75
CA ARG A 138 9.01 -5.39 29.85
C ARG A 138 9.64 -6.72 29.44
N SER A 139 9.48 -7.11 28.18
CA SER A 139 9.86 -8.44 27.69
C SER A 139 11.12 -8.46 26.83
N ARG A 140 11.64 -7.27 26.48
CA ARG A 140 12.66 -7.10 25.44
C ARG A 140 13.70 -6.08 25.86
N GLY A 141 14.95 -6.33 25.47
CA GLY A 141 15.95 -5.28 25.45
C GLY A 141 15.59 -4.19 24.42
N PRO A 142 16.10 -2.95 24.58
CA PRO A 142 15.86 -1.87 23.62
C PRO A 142 16.35 -2.23 22.21
N VAL A 143 17.50 -2.90 22.11
CA VAL A 143 18.07 -3.35 20.83
C VAL A 143 17.17 -4.41 20.17
N GLU A 144 16.68 -5.38 20.93
CA GLU A 144 15.79 -6.43 20.43
C GLU A 144 14.51 -5.81 19.88
N LEU A 145 13.90 -4.90 20.62
CA LEU A 145 12.66 -4.23 20.21
C LEU A 145 12.84 -3.41 18.93
N VAL A 146 13.97 -2.70 18.80
CA VAL A 146 14.31 -1.94 17.59
C VAL A 146 14.52 -2.86 16.38
N LEU A 147 15.25 -3.96 16.57
CA LEU A 147 15.50 -4.93 15.50
C LEU A 147 14.21 -5.63 15.07
N GLU A 148 13.32 -5.97 15.99
CA GLU A 148 12.03 -6.56 15.67
C GLU A 148 11.12 -5.61 14.91
N HIS A 149 11.04 -4.34 15.33
CA HIS A 149 10.28 -3.34 14.59
C HIS A 149 10.84 -3.10 13.18
N GLY A 150 12.17 -3.07 13.04
CA GLY A 150 12.82 -3.02 11.74
C GLY A 150 12.50 -4.23 10.88
N ALA A 151 12.60 -5.44 11.42
CA ALA A 151 12.31 -6.66 10.68
C ALA A 151 10.82 -6.77 10.28
N LEU A 152 9.90 -6.36 11.16
CA LEU A 152 8.47 -6.31 10.84
C LEU A 152 8.17 -5.27 9.75
N ALA A 153 8.79 -4.09 9.80
CA ALA A 153 8.66 -3.08 8.74
C ALA A 153 9.21 -3.58 7.39
N ALA A 154 10.30 -4.35 7.40
CA ALA A 154 10.88 -4.95 6.19
C ALA A 154 9.93 -5.89 5.44
N THR A 155 8.91 -6.46 6.12
CA THR A 155 7.89 -7.32 5.47
C THR A 155 6.86 -6.54 4.66
N SER A 156 6.84 -5.20 4.76
CA SER A 156 5.75 -4.38 4.22
C SER A 156 6.23 -3.10 3.53
N PRO A 157 7.16 -3.19 2.55
CA PRO A 157 7.79 -2.02 1.92
C PRO A 157 6.82 -1.09 1.19
N LEU A 158 5.66 -1.60 0.76
CA LEU A 158 4.62 -0.82 0.08
C LEU A 158 3.52 -0.31 1.02
N ARG A 159 3.60 -0.53 2.34
CA ARG A 159 2.49 -0.17 3.26
C ARG A 159 2.08 1.29 3.19
N ASP A 160 3.05 2.19 3.07
CA ASP A 160 2.82 3.63 3.11
C ASP A 160 2.30 4.19 1.79
N VAL A 161 2.29 3.37 0.72
CA VAL A 161 1.81 3.76 -0.61
C VAL A 161 0.54 3.00 -0.98
N ALA A 162 0.46 1.71 -0.65
CA ALA A 162 -0.73 0.89 -0.89
C ALA A 162 -1.82 1.08 0.18
N GLY A 163 -1.47 1.65 1.35
CA GLY A 163 -2.38 1.81 2.49
C GLY A 163 -2.87 3.23 2.76
N MET A 164 -2.75 4.12 1.76
CA MET A 164 -2.92 5.55 1.95
C MET A 164 -4.35 6.01 2.27
N ALA A 165 -5.38 5.16 2.13
CA ALA A 165 -6.75 5.56 2.49
C ALA A 165 -6.92 5.83 4.00
N ASP A 166 -5.99 5.38 4.85
CA ASP A 166 -6.03 5.69 6.28
C ASP A 166 -5.66 7.15 6.59
N ASN A 167 -5.06 7.85 5.63
CA ASN A 167 -4.80 9.28 5.67
C ASN A 167 -6.09 10.05 5.31
N LEU A 168 -6.86 10.45 6.34
CA LEU A 168 -8.14 11.14 6.17
C LEU A 168 -8.05 12.42 5.32
N PRO A 169 -7.07 13.31 5.53
CA PRO A 169 -6.86 14.46 4.66
C PRO A 169 -6.69 14.07 3.17
N LEU A 170 -5.86 13.07 2.87
CA LEU A 170 -5.62 12.61 1.51
C LEU A 170 -6.87 11.96 0.90
N LEU A 171 -7.57 11.14 1.68
CA LEU A 171 -8.82 10.52 1.26
C LEU A 171 -9.92 11.57 0.96
N ALA A 172 -10.06 12.58 1.80
CA ALA A 172 -11.00 13.67 1.58
C ALA A 172 -10.67 14.46 0.30
N ALA A 173 -9.38 14.74 0.05
CA ALA A 173 -8.95 15.36 -1.19
C ALA A 173 -9.24 14.47 -2.41
N ALA A 174 -8.94 13.18 -2.33
CA ALA A 174 -9.21 12.21 -3.38
C ALA A 174 -10.72 12.14 -3.74
N VAL A 175 -11.58 12.12 -2.72
CA VAL A 175 -13.05 12.16 -2.90
C VAL A 175 -13.48 13.48 -3.55
N ALA A 176 -12.98 14.63 -3.07
CA ALA A 176 -13.30 15.93 -3.66
C ALA A 176 -12.88 16.02 -5.14
N ILE A 177 -11.71 15.48 -5.48
CA ILE A 177 -11.22 15.39 -6.86
C ILE A 177 -12.17 14.53 -7.70
N ALA A 178 -12.53 13.33 -7.24
CA ALA A 178 -13.45 12.43 -7.92
C ALA A 178 -14.83 13.08 -8.16
N PHE A 179 -15.36 13.81 -7.18
CA PHE A 179 -16.61 14.58 -7.33
C PHE A 179 -16.48 15.74 -8.32
N SER A 180 -15.39 16.49 -8.26
CA SER A 180 -15.19 17.64 -9.15
C SER A 180 -15.12 17.20 -10.62
N ALA A 181 -14.58 16.01 -10.89
CA ALA A 181 -14.54 15.41 -12.22
C ALA A 181 -15.93 15.02 -12.73
N SER A 182 -16.91 14.80 -11.84
CA SER A 182 -18.32 14.55 -12.19
C SER A 182 -19.06 15.80 -12.64
N ALA A 183 -18.70 16.97 -12.10
CA ALA A 183 -19.37 18.24 -12.41
C ALA A 183 -19.03 18.76 -13.82
N VAL A 184 -17.88 18.36 -14.36
CA VAL A 184 -17.49 18.73 -15.72
C VAL A 184 -17.98 17.67 -16.68
N ARG A 185 -19.14 17.96 -17.30
CA ARG A 185 -19.54 17.26 -18.52
C ARG A 185 -18.37 17.30 -19.50
N PRO A 186 -18.04 16.20 -20.19
CA PRO A 186 -17.06 16.23 -21.27
C PRO A 186 -17.65 17.06 -22.42
N SER A 187 -17.57 18.39 -22.32
CA SER A 187 -17.94 19.30 -23.38
C SER A 187 -16.83 19.24 -24.42
N SER A 188 -17.11 18.51 -25.50
CA SER A 188 -16.27 18.37 -26.69
C SER A 188 -14.82 17.99 -26.40
N TRP A 189 -14.53 16.71 -26.60
CA TRP A 189 -13.20 16.11 -26.67
C TRP A 189 -12.35 16.72 -27.79
N LYS A 190 -12.02 18.02 -27.71
CA LYS A 190 -10.90 18.60 -28.47
C LYS A 190 -9.64 18.12 -27.79
N SER A 191 -9.27 16.91 -28.20
CA SER A 191 -7.95 16.32 -28.17
C SER A 191 -6.83 17.38 -28.19
N SER A 192 -6.42 17.84 -27.02
CA SER A 192 -5.01 18.09 -26.74
C SER A 192 -4.33 16.73 -26.52
N ARG A 193 -4.50 15.79 -27.47
CA ARG A 193 -3.71 14.57 -27.51
C ARG A 193 -2.29 15.03 -27.78
N ARG A 194 -1.38 14.76 -26.84
CA ARG A 194 0.03 14.65 -27.19
C ARG A 194 0.13 13.61 -28.32
N PRO A 195 0.69 13.94 -29.49
CA PRO A 195 0.90 12.97 -30.56
C PRO A 195 1.88 11.91 -30.02
N GLY A 196 1.42 10.68 -29.80
CA GLY A 196 2.27 9.57 -29.33
C GLY A 196 1.55 8.55 -28.45
N LEU A 197 0.70 8.99 -27.52
CA LEU A 197 -0.03 8.07 -26.63
C LEU A 197 -1.37 7.63 -27.26
N ARG A 198 -1.32 6.85 -28.34
CA ARG A 198 -2.51 6.12 -28.83
C ARG A 198 -2.71 4.88 -27.95
N LEU A 199 -3.40 5.05 -26.82
CA LEU A 199 -4.25 3.97 -26.31
C LEU A 199 -5.52 3.97 -27.17
N ASP A 200 -5.39 3.56 -28.44
CA ASP A 200 -6.54 3.12 -29.22
C ASP A 200 -7.06 1.88 -28.51
N HIS A 201 -8.11 2.04 -27.71
CA HIS A 201 -9.16 1.06 -27.41
C HIS A 201 -10.12 1.73 -26.43
N ASP A 202 -11.27 2.13 -26.97
CA ASP A 202 -12.39 2.67 -26.19
C ASP A 202 -12.89 1.58 -25.23
N VAL A 203 -12.44 1.61 -23.98
CA VAL A 203 -13.23 1.03 -22.89
C VAL A 203 -14.57 1.78 -22.93
N PRO A 204 -15.72 1.10 -23.03
CA PRO A 204 -17.00 1.78 -23.15
C PRO A 204 -17.14 2.76 -21.98
N PHE A 205 -17.43 4.02 -22.32
CA PHE A 205 -17.56 5.17 -21.40
C PHE A 205 -18.38 4.86 -20.14
N GLU A 206 -19.27 3.87 -20.24
CA GLU A 206 -20.13 3.35 -19.19
C GLU A 206 -19.36 2.73 -18.00
N GLU A 207 -18.30 1.95 -18.22
CA GLU A 207 -17.59 1.25 -17.13
C GLU A 207 -16.85 2.21 -16.18
N ALA A 208 -16.18 3.21 -16.72
CA ALA A 208 -15.47 4.19 -15.89
C ALA A 208 -16.43 5.21 -15.24
N SER A 209 -17.67 5.32 -15.72
CA SER A 209 -18.73 6.04 -15.01
C SER A 209 -19.20 5.30 -13.74
N ILE A 210 -19.21 3.95 -13.76
CA ILE A 210 -19.53 3.10 -12.61
C ILE A 210 -18.45 3.24 -11.54
N TRP A 211 -17.17 3.10 -11.93
CA TRP A 211 -16.06 3.25 -10.99
C TRP A 211 -16.00 4.62 -10.35
N ARG A 212 -16.33 5.69 -11.09
CA ARG A 212 -16.41 7.04 -10.52
C ARG A 212 -17.41 7.11 -9.37
N SER A 213 -18.61 6.58 -9.58
CA SER A 213 -19.68 6.57 -8.57
C SER A 213 -19.29 5.68 -7.39
N ALA A 214 -18.73 4.49 -7.68
CA ALA A 214 -18.26 3.57 -6.66
C ALA A 214 -17.17 4.19 -5.77
N VAL A 215 -16.14 4.82 -6.34
CA VAL A 215 -15.06 5.48 -5.59
C VAL A 215 -15.60 6.62 -4.74
N ALA A 216 -16.46 7.48 -5.31
CA ALA A 216 -17.05 8.61 -4.59
C ALA A 216 -17.90 8.15 -3.40
N THR A 217 -18.81 7.19 -3.62
CA THR A 217 -19.65 6.61 -2.57
C THR A 217 -18.81 5.88 -1.53
N CYS A 218 -17.85 5.04 -1.95
CA CYS A 218 -17.00 4.30 -1.02
C CYS A 218 -16.15 5.25 -0.17
N GLY A 219 -15.58 6.28 -0.78
CA GLY A 219 -14.77 7.28 -0.08
C GLY A 219 -15.58 8.06 0.95
N ILE A 220 -16.78 8.54 0.62
CA ILE A 220 -17.66 9.21 1.60
C ILE A 220 -18.00 8.26 2.75
N LEU A 221 -18.46 7.05 2.45
CA LEU A 221 -18.85 6.09 3.48
C LEU A 221 -17.66 5.72 4.37
N TYR A 222 -16.46 5.56 3.80
CA TYR A 222 -15.25 5.26 4.58
C TYR A 222 -14.81 6.43 5.45
N ILE A 223 -14.90 7.68 4.97
CA ILE A 223 -14.65 8.88 5.78
C ILE A 223 -15.63 8.93 6.96
N LEU A 224 -16.93 8.78 6.70
CA LEU A 224 -17.96 8.79 7.74
C LEU A 224 -17.73 7.70 8.77
N TYR A 225 -17.42 6.49 8.32
CA TYR A 225 -17.06 5.36 9.17
C TYR A 225 -15.85 5.67 10.06
N ARG A 226 -14.77 6.23 9.51
CA ARG A 226 -13.56 6.58 10.27
C ARG A 226 -13.81 7.71 11.28
N LEU A 227 -14.62 8.70 10.92
CA LEU A 227 -15.05 9.76 11.84
C LEU A 227 -15.88 9.19 12.99
N PHE A 228 -16.84 8.30 12.68
CA PHE A 228 -17.62 7.60 13.68
C PHE A 228 -16.75 6.75 14.62
N ALA A 229 -15.80 5.98 14.07
CA ALA A 229 -14.87 5.18 14.86
C ALA A 229 -14.02 6.04 15.81
N LYS A 230 -13.56 7.21 15.35
CA LYS A 230 -12.86 8.17 16.21
C LYS A 230 -13.75 8.70 17.33
N VAL A 231 -14.99 9.12 17.03
CA VAL A 231 -15.94 9.64 18.02
C VAL A 231 -16.37 8.57 19.03
N ALA A 232 -16.51 7.32 18.60
CA ALA A 232 -16.86 6.19 19.44
C ALA A 232 -15.75 5.77 20.42
N GLY A 233 -14.55 6.37 20.34
CA GLY A 233 -13.44 6.07 21.25
C GLY A 233 -12.77 4.71 21.01
N THR A 234 -13.14 3.99 19.96
CA THR A 234 -12.49 2.72 19.56
C THR A 234 -11.14 2.94 18.90
N GLY A 235 -10.91 4.17 18.39
CA GLY A 235 -9.63 4.82 18.06
C GLY A 235 -8.78 4.17 16.96
N GLU A 236 -8.49 2.90 17.13
CA GLU A 236 -7.53 2.13 16.34
C GLU A 236 -8.11 0.80 15.83
N LEU A 237 -9.21 0.32 16.41
CA LEU A 237 -9.89 -0.90 15.95
C LEU A 237 -11.09 -0.58 15.07
N PRO A 238 -11.37 -1.42 14.06
CA PRO A 238 -12.59 -1.31 13.29
C PRO A 238 -13.81 -1.47 14.21
N VAL A 239 -14.77 -0.55 14.07
CA VAL A 239 -16.03 -0.58 14.80
C VAL A 239 -16.99 -1.47 14.04
N GLY A 240 -17.58 -2.42 14.75
CA GLY A 240 -18.64 -3.27 14.21
C GLY A 240 -19.77 -3.41 15.22
N ASN A 241 -20.51 -4.52 15.09
CA ASN A 241 -21.69 -4.91 15.83
C ASN A 241 -23.00 -4.23 15.39
N CYS A 242 -23.02 -3.60 14.22
CA CYS A 242 -24.25 -3.03 13.65
C CYS A 242 -24.93 -4.01 12.69
N LEU A 243 -24.16 -4.66 11.80
CA LEU A 243 -24.68 -5.59 10.79
C LEU A 243 -23.62 -6.63 10.41
N ILE A 244 -24.00 -7.91 10.25
CA ILE A 244 -23.08 -8.97 9.76
C ILE A 244 -22.42 -8.61 8.42
N LEU A 245 -23.10 -7.81 7.59
CA LEU A 245 -22.58 -7.35 6.30
C LEU A 245 -21.34 -6.45 6.44
N GLU A 246 -21.11 -5.81 7.58
CA GLU A 246 -19.96 -4.91 7.79
C GLU A 246 -18.61 -5.62 7.64
N VAL A 247 -18.57 -6.93 7.93
CA VAL A 247 -17.42 -7.84 7.73
C VAL A 247 -16.90 -7.78 6.30
N TRP A 248 -17.79 -7.56 5.33
CA TRP A 248 -17.45 -7.44 3.91
C TRP A 248 -17.43 -5.98 3.44
N ILE A 249 -18.36 -5.16 3.93
CA ILE A 249 -18.48 -3.76 3.51
C ILE A 249 -17.23 -2.98 3.89
N ILE A 250 -16.78 -3.01 5.15
CA ILE A 250 -15.67 -2.17 5.60
C ILE A 250 -14.37 -2.49 4.85
N PRO A 251 -13.91 -3.76 4.73
CA PRO A 251 -12.72 -4.07 3.94
C PRO A 251 -12.86 -3.74 2.45
N SER A 252 -14.07 -3.84 1.88
CA SER A 252 -14.31 -3.47 0.49
C SER A 252 -14.22 -1.95 0.28
N LEU A 253 -14.78 -1.16 1.20
CA LEU A 253 -14.65 0.30 1.19
C LEU A 253 -13.18 0.71 1.27
N MET A 254 -12.43 0.11 2.21
CA MET A 254 -10.98 0.31 2.35
C MET A 254 -10.27 0.01 1.03
N LEU A 255 -10.52 -1.17 0.46
CA LEU A 255 -9.85 -1.63 -0.75
C LEU A 255 -10.10 -0.72 -1.96
N VAL A 256 -11.34 -0.27 -2.16
CA VAL A 256 -11.68 0.66 -3.25
C VAL A 256 -10.97 2.01 -3.04
N CYS A 257 -10.95 2.53 -1.81
CA CYS A 257 -10.28 3.79 -1.52
C CYS A 257 -8.75 3.69 -1.71
N ASP A 258 -8.14 2.61 -1.21
CA ASP A 258 -6.71 2.34 -1.40
C ASP A 258 -6.37 2.17 -2.88
N GLY A 259 -7.15 1.38 -3.62
CA GLY A 259 -6.96 1.15 -5.05
C GLY A 259 -7.06 2.43 -5.87
N PHE A 260 -7.97 3.34 -5.52
CA PHE A 260 -8.07 4.64 -6.19
C PHE A 260 -6.83 5.50 -5.95
N ILE A 261 -6.40 5.64 -4.69
CA ILE A 261 -5.23 6.46 -4.36
C ILE A 261 -3.94 5.84 -4.93
N LEU A 262 -3.79 4.51 -4.86
CA LEU A 262 -2.68 3.80 -5.50
C LEU A 262 -2.70 3.99 -7.01
N GLY A 263 -3.87 3.91 -7.65
CA GLY A 263 -4.03 4.20 -9.08
C GLY A 263 -3.57 5.60 -9.44
N TRP A 264 -3.92 6.60 -8.63
CA TRP A 264 -3.44 7.97 -8.82
C TRP A 264 -1.90 8.03 -8.76
N VAL A 265 -1.29 7.42 -7.74
CA VAL A 265 0.18 7.37 -7.63
C VAL A 265 0.83 6.69 -8.82
N LEU A 266 0.28 5.56 -9.28
CA LEU A 266 0.80 4.85 -10.45
C LEU A 266 0.71 5.70 -11.72
N THR A 267 -0.39 6.42 -11.92
CA THR A 267 -0.55 7.30 -13.10
C THR A 267 0.44 8.47 -13.06
N GLU A 268 0.64 9.12 -11.92
CA GLU A 268 1.60 10.23 -11.78
C GLU A 268 3.05 9.75 -11.93
N LEU A 269 3.40 8.57 -11.39
CA LEU A 269 4.72 7.97 -11.58
C LEU A 269 4.95 7.51 -13.03
N ARG A 270 3.90 7.07 -13.72
CA ARG A 270 3.99 6.60 -15.11
C ARG A 270 4.17 7.78 -16.06
N ASP A 271 3.34 8.81 -15.90
CA ASP A 271 3.18 9.91 -16.85
C ASP A 271 4.09 11.11 -16.53
N GLY A 272 4.82 11.07 -15.40
CA GLY A 272 5.65 12.15 -14.85
C GLY A 272 6.55 12.85 -15.87
N GLY A 273 6.04 13.94 -16.47
CA GLY A 273 6.78 14.93 -17.24
C GLY A 273 7.28 16.09 -16.36
N PRO A 274 8.17 16.97 -16.85
CA PRO A 274 8.64 18.13 -16.09
C PRO A 274 7.48 19.02 -15.62
N ALA A 275 7.60 19.55 -14.40
CA ALA A 275 6.53 20.24 -13.67
C ALA A 275 5.95 21.48 -14.39
N ASP A 276 6.72 22.10 -15.28
CA ASP A 276 6.32 23.33 -16.00
C ASP A 276 5.17 23.12 -16.99
N ASP A 277 4.95 21.89 -17.49
CA ASP A 277 3.85 21.55 -18.41
C ASP A 277 2.58 21.07 -17.68
N GLN A 278 2.61 20.92 -16.35
CA GLN A 278 1.57 20.21 -15.58
C GLN A 278 0.63 21.13 -14.79
N ALA A 279 0.53 22.41 -15.15
CA ALA A 279 -0.50 23.33 -14.61
C ALA A 279 -1.95 22.89 -14.92
N GLY A 280 -2.13 21.79 -15.65
CA GLY A 280 -3.41 21.15 -15.92
C GLY A 280 -4.06 20.50 -14.70
N ARG A 281 -5.38 20.46 -14.75
CA ARG A 281 -6.26 19.75 -13.82
C ARG A 281 -5.89 18.26 -13.75
N ILE A 282 -5.96 17.66 -12.55
CA ILE A 282 -5.76 16.21 -12.35
C ILE A 282 -6.80 15.46 -13.20
N ASP A 283 -6.33 14.67 -14.16
CA ASP A 283 -7.20 13.79 -14.93
C ASP A 283 -7.45 12.51 -14.15
N VAL A 284 -8.70 12.31 -13.74
CA VAL A 284 -9.14 11.17 -12.93
C VAL A 284 -9.41 9.95 -13.81
N TRP A 285 -9.56 10.14 -15.11
CA TRP A 285 -9.96 9.07 -16.02
C TRP A 285 -8.95 7.91 -16.10
N PRO A 286 -7.64 8.16 -16.28
CA PRO A 286 -6.65 7.08 -16.28
C PRO A 286 -6.65 6.30 -14.97
N VAL A 287 -6.91 6.96 -13.84
CA VAL A 287 -6.99 6.33 -12.52
C VAL A 287 -8.16 5.37 -12.44
N LEU A 288 -9.35 5.80 -12.90
CA LEU A 288 -10.57 4.99 -12.86
C LEU A 288 -10.47 3.73 -13.72
N GLN A 289 -9.76 3.80 -14.85
CA GLN A 289 -9.52 2.64 -15.71
C GLN A 289 -8.63 1.57 -15.04
N LEU A 290 -7.82 1.95 -14.06
CA LEU A 290 -6.92 1.02 -13.36
C LEU A 290 -7.56 0.36 -12.14
N MET A 291 -8.78 0.75 -11.74
CA MET A 291 -9.38 0.38 -10.45
C MET A 291 -9.34 -1.11 -10.10
N PRO A 292 -9.75 -2.07 -10.98
CA PRO A 292 -9.71 -3.47 -10.57
C PRO A 292 -8.26 -3.98 -10.42
N ALA A 293 -7.33 -3.49 -11.24
CA ALA A 293 -5.91 -3.85 -11.16
C ALA A 293 -5.24 -3.23 -9.94
N THR A 294 -5.58 -1.99 -9.56
CA THR A 294 -5.01 -1.31 -8.39
C THR A 294 -5.57 -1.85 -7.09
N CYS A 295 -6.85 -2.21 -7.03
CA CYS A 295 -7.41 -3.00 -5.94
C CYS A 295 -6.65 -4.32 -5.78
N LEU A 296 -6.40 -5.05 -6.87
CA LEU A 296 -5.60 -6.28 -6.81
C LEU A 296 -4.16 -6.01 -6.35
N GLY A 297 -3.56 -4.90 -6.79
CA GLY A 297 -2.25 -4.43 -6.32
C GLY A 297 -2.23 -4.17 -4.82
N CYS A 298 -3.25 -3.51 -4.27
CA CYS A 298 -3.41 -3.27 -2.84
C CYS A 298 -3.58 -4.59 -2.07
N LEU A 299 -4.41 -5.52 -2.54
CA LEU A 299 -4.56 -6.86 -1.95
C LEU A 299 -3.25 -7.64 -1.95
N ALA A 300 -2.48 -7.55 -3.03
CA ALA A 300 -1.19 -8.22 -3.16
C ALA A 300 -0.09 -7.58 -2.28
N ALA A 301 -0.15 -6.26 -2.06
CA ALA A 301 0.81 -5.53 -1.25
C ALA A 301 0.52 -5.62 0.26
N LEU A 302 -0.76 -5.56 0.65
CA LEU A 302 -1.22 -5.51 2.05
C LEU A 302 -2.32 -6.54 2.37
N PRO A 303 -2.13 -7.83 2.06
CA PRO A 303 -3.15 -8.85 2.29
C PRO A 303 -3.51 -8.96 3.78
N ALA A 304 -2.53 -8.81 4.67
CA ALA A 304 -2.72 -8.88 6.11
C ALA A 304 -3.63 -7.76 6.63
N ARG A 305 -3.68 -6.59 5.98
CA ARG A 305 -4.55 -5.49 6.40
C ARG A 305 -6.01 -5.85 6.24
N TYR A 306 -6.39 -6.27 5.03
CA TYR A 306 -7.76 -6.65 4.73
C TYR A 306 -8.17 -7.88 5.53
N ALA A 307 -7.30 -8.89 5.63
CA ALA A 307 -7.55 -10.07 6.44
C ALA A 307 -7.75 -9.74 7.93
N ALA A 308 -6.92 -8.86 8.51
CA ALA A 308 -7.05 -8.45 9.91
C ALA A 308 -8.40 -7.79 10.17
N THR A 309 -8.81 -6.83 9.32
CA THR A 309 -10.10 -6.15 9.46
C THR A 309 -11.27 -7.12 9.31
N THR A 310 -11.27 -7.96 8.27
CA THR A 310 -12.32 -8.96 8.03
C THR A 310 -12.43 -9.94 9.19
N LEU A 311 -11.32 -10.54 9.62
CA LEU A 311 -11.31 -11.53 10.70
C LEU A 311 -11.74 -10.91 12.02
N LEU A 312 -11.25 -9.70 12.36
CA LEU A 312 -11.62 -9.02 13.59
C LEU A 312 -13.11 -8.70 13.63
N LEU A 313 -13.68 -8.14 12.56
CA LEU A 313 -15.12 -7.90 12.48
C LEU A 313 -15.91 -9.21 12.55
N ALA A 314 -15.47 -10.26 11.84
CA ALA A 314 -16.10 -11.57 11.90
C ALA A 314 -16.12 -12.14 13.33
N THR A 315 -15.05 -11.94 14.12
CA THR A 315 -15.01 -12.43 15.51
C THR A 315 -16.10 -11.87 16.41
N GLN A 316 -16.65 -10.69 16.09
CA GLN A 316 -17.72 -10.06 16.87
C GLN A 316 -19.06 -10.78 16.71
N HIS A 317 -19.22 -11.57 15.65
CA HIS A 317 -20.44 -12.34 15.38
C HIS A 317 -20.31 -13.84 15.71
N LEU A 318 -19.14 -14.29 16.14
CA LEU A 318 -18.89 -15.69 16.44
C LEU A 318 -19.33 -16.03 17.87
N PRO A 319 -20.00 -17.19 18.08
CA PRO A 319 -20.33 -17.66 19.42
C PRO A 319 -19.08 -17.85 20.28
N THR A 320 -19.15 -17.52 21.57
CA THR A 320 -18.03 -17.68 22.51
C THR A 320 -17.57 -19.13 22.65
N SER A 321 -18.48 -20.10 22.47
CA SER A 321 -18.16 -21.54 22.45
C SER A 321 -17.23 -21.91 21.31
N TRP A 322 -17.34 -21.25 20.15
CA TRP A 322 -16.44 -21.47 19.02
C TRP A 322 -15.04 -20.93 19.31
N MET A 323 -14.94 -19.84 20.08
CA MET A 323 -13.66 -19.25 20.47
C MET A 323 -12.87 -20.13 21.46
N ALA A 324 -13.55 -21.04 22.17
CA ALA A 324 -12.90 -22.04 23.01
C ALA A 324 -12.36 -23.25 22.21
N SER A 325 -12.79 -23.43 20.96
CA SER A 325 -12.38 -24.56 20.11
C SER A 325 -11.06 -24.33 19.36
N ASP A 326 -10.63 -25.33 18.58
CA ASP A 326 -9.50 -25.20 17.64
C ASP A 326 -9.72 -24.11 16.60
N LEU A 327 -10.97 -23.83 16.21
CA LEU A 327 -11.30 -22.70 15.34
C LEU A 327 -10.91 -21.37 16.00
N GLY A 328 -11.23 -21.20 17.28
CA GLY A 328 -10.82 -20.02 18.05
C GLY A 328 -9.30 -19.90 18.19
N ARG A 329 -8.60 -21.03 18.32
CA ARG A 329 -7.12 -21.06 18.32
C ARG A 329 -6.56 -20.61 16.98
N PHE A 330 -7.12 -21.08 15.87
CA PHE A 330 -6.75 -20.65 14.53
C PHE A 330 -6.98 -19.15 14.33
N VAL A 331 -8.15 -18.63 14.74
CA VAL A 331 -8.46 -17.18 14.65
C VAL A 331 -7.48 -16.33 15.46
N ARG A 332 -7.16 -16.74 16.70
CA ARG A 332 -6.13 -16.07 17.52
C ARG A 332 -4.75 -16.08 16.86
N TRP A 333 -4.37 -17.22 16.28
CA TRP A 333 -3.11 -17.31 15.53
C TRP A 333 -3.14 -16.41 14.29
N ALA A 334 -4.23 -16.42 13.53
CA ALA A 334 -4.41 -15.65 12.30
C ALA A 334 -4.35 -14.14 12.56
N LEU A 335 -4.93 -13.66 13.67
CA LEU A 335 -4.91 -12.26 14.09
C LEU A 335 -3.60 -11.82 14.79
N GLY A 336 -2.70 -12.75 15.10
CA GLY A 336 -1.38 -12.47 15.66
C GLY A 336 -0.26 -12.84 14.67
N PRO A 337 0.51 -13.91 14.90
CA PRO A 337 1.62 -14.31 14.02
C PRO A 337 1.23 -14.57 12.56
N GLY A 338 -0.02 -15.01 12.32
CA GLY A 338 -0.53 -15.27 10.97
C GLY A 338 -0.55 -14.02 10.09
N LEU A 339 -0.77 -12.83 10.66
CA LEU A 339 -0.71 -11.56 9.92
C LEU A 339 0.70 -11.27 9.41
N VAL A 340 1.72 -11.53 10.24
CA VAL A 340 3.13 -11.34 9.87
C VAL A 340 3.51 -12.29 8.74
N LEU A 341 3.08 -13.56 8.81
CA LEU A 341 3.31 -14.53 7.73
C LEU A 341 2.62 -14.11 6.44
N LEU A 342 1.34 -13.72 6.53
CA LEU A 342 0.56 -13.28 5.37
C LEU A 342 1.15 -12.02 4.72
N GLN A 343 1.63 -11.08 5.52
CA GLN A 343 2.32 -9.89 5.04
C GLN A 343 3.69 -10.23 4.44
N GLY A 344 4.46 -11.14 5.06
CA GLY A 344 5.72 -11.62 4.48
C GLY A 344 5.55 -12.28 3.11
N LEU A 345 4.48 -13.08 2.94
CA LEU A 345 4.11 -13.66 1.63
C LEU A 345 3.78 -12.59 0.59
N SER A 346 3.31 -11.40 1.01
CA SER A 346 3.01 -10.29 0.11
C SER A 346 4.24 -9.81 -0.67
N LEU A 347 5.45 -9.96 -0.12
CA LEU A 347 6.71 -9.65 -0.82
C LEU A 347 6.88 -10.45 -2.12
N THR A 348 6.30 -11.64 -2.22
CA THR A 348 6.33 -12.45 -3.44
C THR A 348 5.37 -11.94 -4.51
N MET A 349 4.31 -11.23 -4.10
CA MET A 349 3.22 -10.78 -4.97
C MET A 349 3.21 -9.28 -5.21
N MET A 350 4.02 -8.49 -4.49
CA MET A 350 3.99 -7.02 -4.56
C MET A 350 4.20 -6.45 -5.97
N ALA A 351 4.86 -7.21 -6.86
CA ALA A 351 5.06 -6.82 -8.26
C ALA A 351 3.76 -6.61 -9.05
N VAL A 352 2.67 -7.23 -8.60
CA VAL A 352 1.30 -7.00 -9.10
C VAL A 352 0.96 -5.50 -9.11
N ALA A 353 1.41 -4.74 -8.10
CA ALA A 353 1.19 -3.30 -8.03
C ALA A 353 1.90 -2.53 -9.16
N GLY A 354 3.12 -2.94 -9.54
CA GLY A 354 3.84 -2.34 -10.67
C GLY A 354 3.23 -2.68 -12.03
N ILE A 355 2.72 -3.91 -12.18
CA ILE A 355 2.03 -4.35 -13.40
C ILE A 355 0.70 -3.62 -13.58
N ALA A 356 0.00 -3.31 -12.49
CA ALA A 356 -1.26 -2.58 -12.52
C ALA A 356 -1.14 -1.23 -13.25
N ALA A 357 0.03 -0.57 -13.22
CA ALA A 357 0.25 0.69 -13.94
C ALA A 357 0.17 0.58 -15.48
N TRP A 358 0.42 -0.62 -16.02
CA TRP A 358 0.54 -0.87 -17.46
C TRP A 358 -0.58 -1.76 -18.02
N GLY A 359 -1.49 -2.21 -17.15
CA GLY A 359 -2.64 -3.04 -17.53
C GLY A 359 -3.86 -2.19 -17.91
N ARG A 360 -4.84 -2.81 -18.57
CA ARG A 360 -6.13 -2.18 -18.92
C ARG A 360 -7.17 -2.32 -17.81
N GLY A 361 -6.72 -2.45 -16.55
CA GLY A 361 -7.58 -2.73 -15.40
C GLY A 361 -8.04 -4.18 -15.25
N SER A 362 -7.79 -5.08 -16.21
CA SER A 362 -8.22 -6.48 -16.12
C SER A 362 -7.38 -7.33 -15.17
N ILE A 363 -8.03 -8.03 -14.24
CA ILE A 363 -7.39 -8.98 -13.31
C ILE A 363 -6.59 -10.05 -14.07
N ARG A 364 -7.14 -10.56 -15.18
CA ARG A 364 -6.48 -11.58 -15.99
C ARG A 364 -5.17 -11.06 -16.57
N GLU A 365 -5.16 -9.83 -17.07
CA GLU A 365 -3.95 -9.20 -17.61
C GLU A 365 -2.87 -9.03 -16.55
N VAL A 366 -3.26 -8.66 -15.32
CA VAL A 366 -2.31 -8.52 -14.21
C VAL A 366 -1.64 -9.85 -13.89
N PHE A 367 -2.38 -10.95 -13.79
CA PHE A 367 -1.78 -12.27 -13.55
C PHE A 367 -0.91 -12.76 -14.71
N HIS A 368 -1.35 -12.56 -15.96
CA HIS A 368 -0.52 -12.90 -17.12
C HIS A 368 0.75 -12.04 -17.17
N GLY A 369 0.64 -10.75 -16.84
CA GLY A 369 1.76 -9.83 -16.73
C GLY A 369 2.74 -10.25 -15.64
N PHE A 370 2.23 -10.73 -14.50
CA PHE A 370 3.05 -11.24 -13.40
C PHE A 370 3.86 -12.48 -13.81
N GLY A 371 3.23 -13.42 -14.51
CA GLY A 371 3.94 -14.57 -15.08
C GLY A 371 5.05 -14.16 -16.07
N ARG A 372 4.79 -13.17 -16.94
CA ARG A 372 5.81 -12.64 -17.86
C ARG A 372 6.94 -11.92 -17.14
N LEU A 373 6.61 -11.16 -16.09
CA LEU A 373 7.59 -10.47 -15.26
C LEU A 373 8.53 -11.48 -14.58
N LEU A 374 7.98 -12.55 -13.99
CA LEU A 374 8.78 -13.63 -13.40
C LEU A 374 9.67 -14.33 -14.44
N ALA A 375 9.16 -14.54 -15.65
CA ALA A 375 9.89 -15.20 -16.73
C ALA A 375 10.99 -14.33 -17.38
N ARG A 376 10.98 -13.01 -17.18
CA ARG A 376 11.93 -12.08 -17.82
C ARG A 376 12.85 -11.37 -16.86
N GLU A 377 12.35 -11.01 -15.68
CA GLU A 377 13.02 -10.12 -14.71
C GLU A 377 12.92 -10.68 -13.27
N GLY A 378 12.64 -11.96 -13.10
CA GLY A 378 12.35 -12.56 -11.79
C GLY A 378 13.49 -12.41 -10.77
N GLY A 379 14.75 -12.49 -11.22
CA GLY A 379 15.91 -12.29 -10.35
C GLY A 379 16.07 -10.84 -9.89
N ARG A 380 15.78 -9.87 -10.77
CA ARG A 380 15.78 -8.44 -10.42
C ARG A 380 14.61 -8.09 -9.51
N LEU A 381 13.46 -8.74 -9.69
CA LEU A 381 12.32 -8.58 -8.80
C LEU A 381 12.64 -9.02 -7.36
N ALA A 382 13.35 -10.15 -7.21
CA ALA A 382 13.85 -10.58 -5.90
C ALA A 382 14.85 -9.59 -5.30
N ALA A 383 15.77 -9.04 -6.10
CA ALA A 383 16.69 -8.00 -5.64
C ALA A 383 15.95 -6.74 -5.16
N VAL A 384 14.91 -6.29 -5.88
CA VAL A 384 14.05 -5.17 -5.46
C VAL A 384 13.37 -5.47 -4.12
N ALA A 385 12.84 -6.68 -3.92
CA ALA A 385 12.23 -7.10 -2.66
C ALA A 385 13.20 -7.07 -1.47
N ILE A 386 14.43 -7.54 -1.69
CA ILE A 386 15.49 -7.53 -0.66
C ILE A 386 15.87 -6.09 -0.33
N LEU A 387 16.17 -5.28 -1.34
CA LEU A 387 16.59 -3.89 -1.16
C LEU A 387 15.50 -3.03 -0.50
N SER A 388 14.23 -3.20 -0.90
CA SER A 388 13.11 -2.48 -0.30
C SER A 388 12.86 -2.91 1.15
N GLY A 389 12.91 -4.21 1.43
CA GLY A 389 12.80 -4.74 2.78
C GLY A 389 13.91 -4.21 3.69
N LEU A 390 15.17 -4.30 3.25
CA LEU A 390 16.32 -3.77 3.99
C LEU A 390 16.21 -2.25 4.21
N GLY A 391 15.83 -1.49 3.19
CA GLY A 391 15.65 -0.04 3.28
C GLY A 391 14.57 0.35 4.28
N CYS A 392 13.37 -0.22 4.16
CA CYS A 392 12.26 0.04 5.08
C CYS A 392 12.58 -0.40 6.50
N GLY A 393 13.21 -1.57 6.67
CA GLY A 393 13.57 -2.10 7.98
C GLY A 393 14.64 -1.27 8.68
N ALA A 394 15.71 -0.89 7.97
CA ALA A 394 16.79 -0.08 8.53
C ALA A 394 16.31 1.32 8.94
N LEU A 395 15.53 1.98 8.08
CA LEU A 395 15.00 3.33 8.36
C LEU A 395 13.97 3.31 9.49
N SER A 396 13.10 2.30 9.54
CA SER A 396 12.15 2.15 10.66
C SER A 396 12.89 1.85 11.96
N ALA A 397 13.85 0.92 11.95
CA ALA A 397 14.68 0.62 13.12
C ALA A 397 15.41 1.86 13.63
N LEU A 398 15.94 2.70 12.74
CA LEU A 398 16.56 3.96 13.13
C LEU A 398 15.56 4.91 13.81
N ALA A 399 14.34 5.06 13.26
CA ALA A 399 13.30 5.89 13.85
C ALA A 399 12.90 5.41 15.26
N TYR A 400 12.64 4.11 15.44
CA TYR A 400 12.37 3.53 16.76
C TYR A 400 13.56 3.67 17.70
N GLY A 401 14.78 3.41 17.20
CA GLY A 401 16.01 3.51 17.98
C GLY A 401 16.19 4.89 18.57
N VAL A 402 16.00 5.95 17.79
CA VAL A 402 16.10 7.34 18.27
C VAL A 402 15.00 7.65 19.29
N LEU A 403 13.77 7.26 19.02
CA LEU A 403 12.62 7.59 19.88
C LEU A 403 12.63 6.81 21.20
N PHE A 404 13.11 5.57 21.21
CA PHE A 404 13.22 4.75 22.42
C PHE A 404 14.41 5.12 23.33
N LEU A 405 15.27 6.06 22.92
CA LEU A 405 16.23 6.69 23.84
C LEU A 405 15.54 7.68 24.81
N LEU A 406 14.32 8.11 24.49
CA LEU A 406 13.57 9.05 25.30
C LEU A 406 12.89 8.34 26.48
N PRO A 407 12.64 9.06 27.60
CA PRO A 407 11.88 8.50 28.70
C PRO A 407 10.49 8.00 28.26
N PRO A 408 10.00 6.88 28.80
CA PRO A 408 8.71 6.32 28.38
C PRO A 408 7.57 7.28 28.72
N ALA A 409 6.94 7.81 27.68
CA ALA A 409 5.79 8.71 27.77
C ALA A 409 4.72 8.32 26.73
N GLY A 410 3.47 8.75 26.95
CA GLY A 410 2.32 8.37 26.13
C GLY A 410 2.41 8.76 24.65
N TRP A 411 3.28 9.70 24.30
CA TRP A 411 3.46 10.13 22.90
C TRP A 411 4.61 9.42 22.19
N VAL A 412 5.53 8.76 22.92
CA VAL A 412 6.79 8.24 22.35
C VAL A 412 6.53 7.15 21.32
N LEU A 413 5.63 6.21 21.63
CA LEU A 413 5.32 5.10 20.72
C LEU A 413 4.62 5.59 19.44
N SER A 414 3.61 6.45 19.58
CA SER A 414 2.87 7.03 18.45
C SER A 414 3.76 7.91 17.56
N ALA A 415 4.68 8.67 18.17
CA ALA A 415 5.70 9.42 17.44
C ALA A 415 6.67 8.49 16.69
N ALA A 416 7.14 7.41 17.33
CA ALA A 416 8.02 6.44 16.68
C ALA A 416 7.36 5.79 15.45
N ASP A 417 6.08 5.43 15.54
CA ASP A 417 5.29 4.93 14.40
C ASP A 417 5.27 5.97 13.28
N SER A 418 4.90 7.21 13.59
CA SER A 418 4.80 8.30 12.62
C SER A 418 6.14 8.55 11.90
N TYR A 419 7.25 8.60 12.63
CA TYR A 419 8.59 8.76 12.04
C TYR A 419 9.04 7.54 11.24
N ALA A 420 8.69 6.33 11.66
CA ALA A 420 8.99 5.13 10.90
C ALA A 420 8.27 5.15 9.54
N HIS A 421 6.97 5.47 9.52
CA HIS A 421 6.21 5.64 8.28
C HIS A 421 6.76 6.77 7.40
N TYR A 422 7.17 7.89 8.00
CA TYR A 422 7.80 9.00 7.27
C TYR A 422 9.06 8.54 6.55
N ALA A 423 9.89 7.76 7.24
CA ALA A 423 11.16 7.30 6.72
C ALA A 423 10.99 6.17 5.69
N SER A 424 9.96 5.32 5.80
CA SER A 424 9.69 4.24 4.83
C SER A 424 8.95 4.70 3.57
N LEU A 425 8.20 5.82 3.61
CA LEU A 425 7.47 6.31 2.45
C LEU A 425 8.33 6.53 1.18
N PRO A 426 9.52 7.18 1.24
CA PRO A 426 10.41 7.30 0.09
C PRO A 426 10.85 5.94 -0.48
N ILE A 427 11.11 4.95 0.39
CA ILE A 427 11.47 3.59 -0.03
C ILE A 427 10.26 2.92 -0.69
N GLY A 428 9.05 3.10 -0.18
CA GLY A 428 7.82 2.60 -0.79
C GLY A 428 7.59 3.16 -2.19
N LEU A 429 7.76 4.49 -2.37
CA LEU A 429 7.63 5.15 -3.68
C LEU A 429 8.71 4.66 -4.66
N TRP A 430 9.96 4.54 -4.20
CA TRP A 430 11.04 3.97 -4.99
C TRP A 430 10.74 2.52 -5.40
N THR A 431 10.26 1.70 -4.46
CA THR A 431 9.90 0.30 -4.70
C THR A 431 8.83 0.20 -5.77
N LEU A 432 7.77 1.01 -5.66
CA LEU A 432 6.70 1.04 -6.65
C LEU A 432 7.21 1.46 -8.03
N ALA A 433 8.05 2.50 -8.11
CA ALA A 433 8.67 2.93 -9.36
C ALA A 433 9.58 1.86 -9.99
N ALA A 434 10.36 1.15 -9.17
CA ALA A 434 11.20 0.03 -9.62
C ALA A 434 10.36 -1.12 -10.16
N LEU A 435 9.26 -1.48 -9.48
CA LEU A 435 8.31 -2.50 -9.95
C LEU A 435 7.65 -2.10 -11.28
N MET A 436 7.30 -0.83 -11.44
CA MET A 436 6.78 -0.29 -12.70
C MET A 436 7.82 -0.38 -13.83
N LEU A 437 9.09 -0.07 -13.56
CA LEU A 437 10.18 -0.18 -14.55
C LEU A 437 10.43 -1.64 -14.97
N LEU A 438 10.40 -2.58 -14.03
CA LEU A 438 10.52 -4.00 -14.36
C LEU A 438 9.30 -4.48 -15.17
N ALA A 439 8.09 -4.04 -14.81
CA ALA A 439 6.89 -4.31 -15.57
C ALA A 439 6.98 -3.75 -16.99
N GLU A 440 7.41 -2.49 -17.16
CA GLU A 440 7.61 -1.81 -18.44
C GLU A 440 8.52 -2.62 -19.38
N ARG A 441 9.66 -3.11 -18.88
CA ARG A 441 10.61 -3.95 -19.65
C ARG A 441 10.06 -5.32 -20.01
N SER A 442 9.11 -5.83 -19.23
CA SER A 442 8.57 -7.19 -19.39
C SER A 442 7.31 -7.24 -20.25
N LEU A 443 6.57 -6.13 -20.37
CA LEU A 443 5.24 -6.08 -21.00
C LEU A 443 5.30 -5.44 -22.40
N PRO A 444 4.73 -6.08 -23.44
CA PRO A 444 4.69 -5.52 -24.80
C PRO A 444 3.77 -4.29 -24.90
N THR A 445 2.80 -4.14 -24.01
CA THR A 445 1.88 -2.99 -23.96
C THR A 445 2.58 -1.67 -23.62
N ALA A 446 3.69 -1.72 -22.88
CA ALA A 446 4.48 -0.53 -22.58
C ALA A 446 5.16 0.03 -23.85
N HIS A 447 5.69 -0.84 -24.72
CA HIS A 447 6.38 -0.43 -25.95
C HIS A 447 5.45 0.16 -27.03
N LEU A 448 4.15 -0.12 -26.97
CA LEU A 448 3.16 0.51 -27.86
C LEU A 448 2.89 1.99 -27.52
N ALA A 449 3.14 2.42 -26.27
CA ALA A 449 3.03 3.82 -25.88
C ALA A 449 4.21 4.68 -26.39
N ASP A 450 5.35 4.04 -26.68
CA ASP A 450 6.60 4.70 -27.11
C ASP A 450 6.84 4.65 -28.62
N SER A 451 6.00 3.98 -29.41
CA SER A 451 6.16 3.95 -30.87
C SER A 451 5.56 5.22 -31.48
N PRO A 452 6.36 6.20 -31.95
CA PRO A 452 5.82 7.24 -32.81
C PRO A 452 5.30 6.50 -34.04
N ALA A 453 3.98 6.53 -34.25
CA ALA A 453 3.43 6.09 -35.52
C ALA A 453 4.25 6.80 -36.63
N PRO A 454 4.74 6.08 -37.66
CA PRO A 454 5.32 6.76 -38.80
C PRO A 454 4.24 7.74 -39.25
N LEU A 455 4.56 9.04 -39.16
CA LEU A 455 3.82 10.05 -39.88
C LEU A 455 3.92 9.58 -41.33
N GLU A 456 2.89 8.89 -41.81
CA GLU A 456 2.58 8.83 -43.21
C GLU A 456 2.45 10.29 -43.61
N ALA A 457 3.57 10.83 -44.07
CA ALA A 457 3.60 12.03 -44.86
C ALA A 457 2.76 11.67 -46.08
N GLU A 458 1.47 11.97 -45.99
CA GLU A 458 0.60 12.22 -47.12
C GLU A 458 1.22 13.41 -47.86
N ALA A 459 2.28 13.11 -48.61
CA ALA A 459 2.83 13.98 -49.62
C ALA A 459 1.73 14.09 -50.68
N ALA A 460 0.86 15.08 -50.49
CA ALA A 460 0.01 15.56 -51.56
C ALA A 460 0.92 15.78 -52.79
N PRO A 461 0.59 15.21 -53.96
CA PRO A 461 1.34 15.50 -55.16
C PRO A 461 1.21 17.00 -55.42
N ILE A 462 2.33 17.70 -55.38
CA ILE A 462 2.46 19.06 -55.91
C ILE A 462 2.12 18.91 -57.40
N GLY A 463 0.95 19.38 -57.79
CA GLY A 463 0.59 19.49 -59.20
C GLY A 463 1.58 20.44 -59.86
N ASP A 464 2.35 19.91 -60.79
CA ASP A 464 3.09 20.69 -61.77
C ASP A 464 2.07 21.55 -62.54
N ALA A 465 2.03 22.84 -62.23
CA ALA A 465 1.39 23.81 -63.08
C ALA A 465 2.38 24.12 -64.21
N ASP A 466 2.03 23.62 -65.40
CA ASP A 466 2.67 23.91 -66.66
C ASP A 466 2.95 25.42 -66.81
N VAL A 467 4.24 25.73 -67.00
CA VAL A 467 4.69 27.01 -67.52
C VAL A 467 4.62 26.91 -69.04
N ASP A 468 3.57 27.48 -69.64
CA ASP A 468 3.54 27.75 -71.07
C ASP A 468 4.54 28.87 -71.42
N PRO A 469 5.46 28.67 -72.37
CA PRO A 469 6.13 29.76 -73.04
C PRO A 469 5.35 30.13 -74.30
N LEU A 470 4.81 31.36 -74.36
CA LEU A 470 4.78 32.24 -75.55
C LEU A 470 4.25 33.63 -75.20
#